data_AF-A0A7U9R8J8-F1
#
_entry.id   AF-A0A7U9R8J8-F1
#
_cell.length_a   1.000
_cell.length_b   1.000
_cell.length_c   1.000
_cell.angle_alpha   90.00
_cell.angle_beta   90.00
_cell.angle_gamma   90.00
#
_symmetry.space_group_name_H-M   'P 1'
#
loop_
_entity.id
_entity.type
_entity.pdbx_description
1 polymer ?
#
loop_
_entity_poly.entity_id
_entity_poly.type
_entity_poly.pdbx_seq_one_letter_code
_entity_poly.pdbx_strand_id
1 'polypeptide(L)'
;MRRRALLPCFVLAAVLYGCHGGAGDDTGEVSIPEVRQAEESGNENSPAEEQQASVITGTEPGAVLGEEEVILMQEGETVPVAYSRIQGMEGFTIAYDPESFTMEASEQELCFYADSYGPDSETPVFVKISESEGASAESLAEQYTVDSNEECLVEEVTIGEGEYPAIWVSYAEGTDSNSRTCDLYIFRYNEKLYTVQMDCFVEAYEGMGAAQESILSTLRFDEG
;
A
#
# COMPACT_ATOMS: atom_id res chain seq x y z
N MET A 1 3.20 -43.52 -17.55
CA MET A 1 1.80 -43.72 -18.00
C MET A 1 1.23 -42.35 -18.34
N ARG A 2 0.62 -42.22 -19.52
CA ARG A 2 -0.05 -41.01 -20.00
C ARG A 2 -1.37 -40.79 -19.24
N ARG A 3 -1.71 -39.53 -18.94
CA ARG A 3 -3.03 -38.96 -19.24
C ARG A 3 -2.98 -37.43 -19.18
N ARG A 4 -3.14 -36.82 -20.36
CA ARG A 4 -3.56 -35.44 -20.59
C ARG A 4 -5.09 -35.38 -20.52
N ALA A 5 -5.65 -34.33 -19.94
CA ALA A 5 -7.04 -33.86 -20.12
C ALA A 5 -6.99 -32.34 -19.89
N LEU A 6 -6.94 -31.48 -20.90
CA LEU A 6 -8.02 -30.95 -21.76
C LEU A 6 -9.24 -30.40 -21.00
N LEU A 7 -9.35 -29.07 -21.10
CA LEU A 7 -10.39 -28.09 -20.74
C LEU A 7 -11.84 -28.51 -20.99
N PRO A 8 -12.81 -27.80 -20.38
CA PRO A 8 -13.62 -26.90 -21.21
C PRO A 8 -13.96 -25.53 -20.60
N CYS A 9 -14.11 -24.55 -21.50
CA CYS A 9 -14.63 -23.19 -21.29
C CYS A 9 -16.05 -23.16 -20.72
N PHE A 10 -16.39 -22.11 -19.96
CA PHE A 10 -17.75 -21.59 -19.85
C PHE A 10 -17.75 -20.08 -20.07
N VAL A 11 -18.18 -19.67 -21.26
CA VAL A 11 -18.64 -18.32 -21.59
C VAL A 11 -20.15 -18.36 -21.49
N LEU A 12 -20.75 -17.48 -20.70
CA LEU A 12 -22.20 -17.29 -20.66
C LEU A 12 -22.51 -15.82 -20.97
N ALA A 13 -22.68 -15.56 -22.26
CA ALA A 13 -23.42 -14.41 -22.75
C ALA A 13 -24.87 -14.84 -22.98
N ALA A 14 -25.83 -14.09 -22.43
CA ALA A 14 -27.21 -14.15 -22.83
C ALA A 14 -27.75 -12.72 -22.98
N VAL A 15 -27.96 -12.38 -24.24
CA VAL A 15 -28.69 -11.23 -24.78
C VAL A 15 -30.20 -11.48 -24.67
N LEU A 16 -30.99 -10.42 -24.85
CA LEU A 16 -32.37 -10.31 -25.40
C LEU A 16 -33.37 -9.76 -24.35
N TYR A 17 -34.29 -8.82 -24.58
CA TYR A 17 -34.94 -8.08 -25.68
C TYR A 17 -35.47 -6.77 -25.00
N GLY A 18 -35.61 -5.57 -25.57
CA GLY A 18 -36.11 -5.14 -26.88
C GLY A 18 -37.55 -4.60 -26.77
N CYS A 19 -37.78 -3.30 -27.03
CA CYS A 19 -38.99 -2.68 -27.64
C CYS A 19 -38.78 -1.14 -27.72
N HIS A 20 -38.40 -0.57 -28.87
CA HIS A 20 -39.26 -0.04 -29.95
C HIS A 20 -40.22 1.11 -29.57
N GLY A 21 -39.98 2.28 -30.18
CA GLY A 21 -40.92 3.40 -30.22
C GLY A 21 -40.25 4.65 -30.79
N GLY A 22 -40.19 4.76 -32.13
CA GLY A 22 -39.55 5.88 -32.81
C GLY A 22 -40.50 7.03 -33.18
N ALA A 23 -39.91 7.92 -34.00
CA ALA A 23 -40.49 8.96 -34.85
C ALA A 23 -40.63 10.38 -34.25
N GLY A 24 -40.08 11.36 -34.98
CA GLY A 24 -40.53 12.75 -34.92
C GLY A 24 -39.45 13.77 -35.20
N ASP A 25 -39.49 14.36 -36.39
CA ASP A 25 -38.55 15.28 -37.02
C ASP A 25 -38.75 16.75 -36.59
N ASP A 26 -37.66 17.51 -36.69
CA ASP A 26 -37.48 18.92 -37.06
C ASP A 26 -38.15 20.14 -36.37
N THR A 27 -37.26 21.11 -36.09
CA THR A 27 -37.40 22.59 -36.06
C THR A 27 -38.29 23.30 -35.02
N GLY A 28 -37.70 24.32 -34.36
CA GLY A 28 -38.46 25.50 -33.91
C GLY A 28 -37.99 26.22 -32.65
N GLU A 29 -37.20 27.28 -32.86
CA GLU A 29 -37.20 28.56 -32.14
C GLU A 29 -36.78 28.70 -30.65
N VAL A 30 -35.82 29.60 -30.48
CA VAL A 30 -35.35 30.25 -29.25
C VAL A 30 -36.42 31.21 -28.72
N SER A 31 -36.67 31.22 -27.40
CA SER A 31 -36.90 32.45 -26.61
C SER A 31 -36.88 32.16 -25.10
N ILE A 32 -36.00 32.87 -24.40
CA ILE A 32 -35.84 32.92 -22.94
C ILE A 32 -36.99 33.75 -22.34
N PRO A 33 -37.46 33.41 -21.11
CA PRO A 33 -37.89 34.47 -20.21
C PRO A 33 -37.16 34.41 -18.86
N GLU A 34 -36.46 35.51 -18.62
CA GLU A 34 -36.36 36.29 -17.37
C GLU A 34 -36.10 35.58 -16.03
N VAL A 35 -34.91 35.88 -15.52
CA VAL A 35 -34.43 35.70 -14.14
C VAL A 35 -35.48 36.17 -13.12
N ARG A 36 -35.84 35.27 -12.20
CA ARG A 36 -36.23 35.65 -10.84
C ARG A 36 -35.29 34.96 -9.87
N GLN A 37 -34.38 35.76 -9.29
CA GLN A 37 -33.72 35.44 -8.04
C GLN A 37 -34.78 35.21 -6.96
N ALA A 38 -34.74 34.05 -6.33
CA ALA A 38 -35.20 33.85 -4.98
C ALA A 38 -34.14 32.97 -4.30
N GLU A 39 -33.61 33.48 -3.20
CA GLU A 39 -32.55 32.90 -2.37
C GLU A 39 -33.03 31.64 -1.62
N GLU A 40 -32.06 30.90 -1.10
CA GLU A 40 -32.12 29.78 -0.16
C GLU A 40 -32.60 28.40 -0.66
N SER A 41 -31.63 27.50 -0.84
CA SER A 41 -31.38 26.43 0.14
C SER A 41 -30.18 25.63 -0.33
N GLY A 42 -29.05 25.80 0.34
CA GLY A 42 -27.85 25.00 0.10
C GLY A 42 -28.11 23.52 0.37
N ASN A 43 -27.65 22.68 -0.55
CA ASN A 43 -27.01 21.40 -0.23
C ASN A 43 -26.31 20.89 -1.50
N GLU A 44 -25.23 21.57 -1.90
CA GLU A 44 -24.25 20.94 -2.80
C GLU A 44 -23.41 20.00 -1.95
N ASN A 45 -23.83 18.74 -1.89
CA ASN A 45 -23.02 17.65 -1.37
C ASN A 45 -21.96 17.33 -2.44
N SER A 46 -21.00 18.22 -2.59
CA SER A 46 -19.74 17.92 -3.26
C SER A 46 -18.95 17.01 -2.34
N PRO A 47 -18.40 15.87 -2.82
CA PRO A 47 -17.42 15.13 -2.04
C PRO A 47 -16.28 16.10 -1.75
N ALA A 48 -15.88 16.22 -0.49
CA ALA A 48 -14.64 16.90 -0.15
C ALA A 48 -13.54 16.17 -0.91
N GLU A 49 -12.94 16.83 -1.90
CA GLU A 49 -11.63 16.44 -2.39
C GLU A 49 -10.72 16.52 -1.15
N GLU A 50 -10.31 15.36 -0.64
CA GLU A 50 -9.22 15.27 0.32
C GLU A 50 -8.04 16.00 -0.33
N GLN A 51 -7.77 17.22 0.15
CA GLN A 51 -6.60 17.96 -0.27
C GLN A 51 -5.39 17.15 0.20
N GLN A 52 -4.85 16.33 -0.70
CA GLN A 52 -3.57 15.67 -0.52
C GLN A 52 -2.55 16.73 -0.13
N ALA A 53 -2.09 16.68 1.12
CA ALA A 53 -1.10 17.61 1.61
C ALA A 53 0.17 17.49 0.76
N SER A 54 0.67 18.63 0.27
CA SER A 54 1.95 18.69 -0.46
C SER A 54 3.05 18.05 0.37
N VAL A 55 3.87 17.20 -0.25
CA VAL A 55 5.01 16.57 0.41
C VAL A 55 5.97 17.67 0.88
N ILE A 56 6.26 17.74 2.17
CA ILE A 56 7.35 18.59 2.69
C ILE A 56 8.58 17.68 2.75
N THR A 57 9.51 17.82 1.80
CA THR A 57 10.78 17.08 1.79
C THR A 57 11.95 17.95 2.24
N GLY A 58 13.01 17.30 2.76
CA GLY A 58 14.28 17.96 3.12
C GLY A 58 14.46 18.26 4.60
N THR A 59 13.64 17.69 5.49
CA THR A 59 13.91 17.61 6.93
C THR A 59 14.74 16.35 7.26
N GLU A 60 15.21 16.22 8.50
CA GLU A 60 15.94 15.02 8.93
C GLU A 60 15.04 13.76 8.85
N PRO A 61 15.60 12.57 8.53
CA PRO A 61 14.86 11.31 8.56
C PRO A 61 14.16 11.10 9.91
N GLY A 62 12.90 10.67 9.87
CA GLY A 62 12.05 10.48 11.05
C GLY A 62 11.39 11.76 11.58
N ALA A 63 11.66 12.94 11.02
CA ALA A 63 10.97 14.17 11.41
C ALA A 63 9.47 14.07 11.12
N VAL A 64 8.64 14.39 12.11
CA VAL A 64 7.17 14.39 11.99
C VAL A 64 6.74 15.59 11.13
N LEU A 65 5.99 15.30 10.06
CA LEU A 65 5.49 16.26 9.08
C LEU A 65 4.01 16.58 9.28
N GLY A 66 3.25 15.67 9.89
CA GLY A 66 1.83 15.83 10.17
C GLY A 66 1.16 14.56 10.65
N GLU A 67 -0.15 14.61 10.80
CA GLU A 67 -1.01 13.48 11.16
C GLU A 67 -2.06 13.30 10.05
N GLU A 68 -2.45 12.05 9.80
CA GLU A 68 -3.51 11.68 8.86
C GLU A 68 -4.33 10.49 9.39
N GLU A 69 -5.57 10.34 8.95
CA GLU A 69 -6.41 9.20 9.35
C GLU A 69 -6.35 8.11 8.28
N VAL A 70 -5.93 6.91 8.67
CA VAL A 70 -5.92 5.73 7.81
C VAL A 70 -7.08 4.82 8.22
N ILE A 71 -7.89 4.40 7.24
CA ILE A 71 -9.03 3.52 7.47
C ILE A 71 -8.56 2.06 7.37
N LEU A 72 -8.59 1.35 8.50
CA LEU A 72 -8.23 -0.06 8.57
C LEU A 72 -9.47 -0.95 8.65
N MET A 73 -9.40 -2.14 8.04
CA MET A 73 -10.41 -3.18 8.22
C MET A 73 -9.97 -4.08 9.38
N GLN A 74 -10.63 -3.98 10.53
CA GLN A 74 -10.35 -4.79 11.71
C GLN A 74 -11.59 -5.61 12.08
N GLU A 75 -11.46 -6.93 12.14
CA GLU A 75 -12.55 -7.85 12.48
C GLU A 75 -13.85 -7.67 11.65
N GLY A 76 -13.73 -7.14 10.42
CA GLY A 76 -14.87 -6.85 9.55
C GLY A 76 -15.53 -5.49 9.76
N GLU A 77 -14.97 -4.64 10.63
CA GLU A 77 -15.38 -3.25 10.84
C GLU A 77 -14.29 -2.29 10.31
N THR A 78 -14.71 -1.15 9.77
CA THR A 78 -13.78 -0.09 9.35
C THR A 78 -13.49 0.83 10.52
N VAL A 79 -12.22 0.90 10.94
CA VAL A 79 -11.76 1.69 12.08
C VAL A 79 -10.80 2.77 11.57
N PRO A 80 -11.07 4.07 11.83
CA PRO A 80 -10.09 5.12 11.56
C PRO A 80 -8.99 5.07 12.62
N VAL A 81 -7.73 5.08 12.18
CA VAL A 81 -6.55 5.11 13.05
C VAL A 81 -5.69 6.32 12.67
N ALA A 82 -5.21 7.05 13.67
CA ALA A 82 -4.39 8.23 13.47
C ALA A 82 -2.93 7.81 13.20
N TYR A 83 -2.43 8.15 12.01
CA TYR A 83 -1.07 7.86 11.59
C TYR A 83 -0.23 9.14 11.63
N SER A 84 1.01 9.01 12.09
CA SER A 84 2.01 10.09 12.03
C SER A 84 2.78 10.01 10.72
N ARG A 85 2.61 11.01 9.85
CA ARG A 85 3.39 11.14 8.63
C ARG A 85 4.77 11.71 8.95
N ILE A 86 5.81 11.03 8.49
CA ILE A 86 7.20 11.38 8.73
C ILE A 86 7.98 11.53 7.42
N GLN A 87 9.09 12.26 7.54
CA GLN A 87 10.12 12.28 6.52
C GLN A 87 10.85 10.93 6.51
N GLY A 88 10.88 10.28 5.33
CA GLY A 88 11.74 9.12 5.10
C GLY A 88 13.21 9.50 4.96
N MET A 89 14.06 8.55 4.56
CA MET A 89 15.50 8.79 4.36
C MET A 89 15.79 9.95 3.39
N GLU A 90 15.52 9.75 2.10
CA GLU A 90 15.64 10.80 1.08
C GLU A 90 14.57 10.59 0.02
N GLY A 91 13.84 11.66 -0.32
CA GLY A 91 12.93 11.69 -1.47
C GLY A 91 11.55 11.05 -1.25
N PHE A 92 11.22 10.59 -0.04
CA PHE A 92 9.88 10.08 0.28
C PHE A 92 9.37 10.48 1.66
N THR A 93 8.07 10.36 1.83
CA THR A 93 7.37 10.40 3.12
C THR A 93 6.58 9.11 3.30
N ILE A 94 6.36 8.74 4.55
CA ILE A 94 5.59 7.56 4.92
C ILE A 94 4.90 7.85 6.25
N ALA A 95 3.77 7.20 6.50
CA ALA A 95 3.07 7.31 7.75
C ALA A 95 2.95 5.94 8.44
N TYR A 96 2.86 5.98 9.76
CA TYR A 96 2.77 4.80 10.60
C TYR A 96 1.88 5.09 11.82
N ASP A 97 1.36 4.04 12.44
CA ASP A 97 0.62 4.13 13.70
C ASP A 97 1.61 4.26 14.89
N PRO A 98 1.71 5.42 15.56
CA PRO A 98 2.60 5.62 16.69
C PRO A 98 2.09 4.98 17.99
N GLU A 99 0.86 4.45 18.03
CA GLU A 99 0.37 3.67 19.18
C GLU A 99 0.76 2.20 19.12
N SER A 100 1.08 1.70 17.92
CA SER A 100 1.48 0.31 17.68
C SER A 100 2.98 0.14 17.47
N PHE A 101 3.70 1.23 17.12
CA PHE A 101 5.10 1.18 16.76
C PHE A 101 5.95 2.28 17.39
N THR A 102 7.13 1.87 17.85
CA THR A 102 8.25 2.77 18.12
C THR A 102 9.12 2.87 16.87
N MET A 103 9.45 4.10 16.45
CA MET A 103 10.23 4.37 15.24
C MET A 103 11.66 4.82 15.56
N GLU A 104 12.62 4.24 14.83
CA GLU A 104 14.01 4.68 14.76
C GLU A 104 14.38 5.06 13.32
N ALA A 105 15.08 6.17 13.15
CA ALA A 105 15.48 6.66 11.84
C ALA A 105 16.98 7.00 11.80
N SER A 106 17.58 6.75 10.64
CA SER A 106 18.91 7.21 10.27
C SER A 106 18.93 7.65 8.80
N GLU A 107 20.09 8.06 8.30
CA GLU A 107 20.26 8.37 6.88
C GLU A 107 20.11 7.14 5.95
N GLN A 108 20.25 5.93 6.49
CA GLN A 108 20.35 4.69 5.70
C GLN A 108 19.17 3.73 5.91
N GLU A 109 18.43 3.91 7.01
CA GLU A 109 17.31 3.04 7.35
C GLU A 109 16.26 3.76 8.19
N LEU A 110 15.03 3.27 8.08
CA LEU A 110 13.87 3.63 8.88
C LEU A 110 13.27 2.33 9.42
N CYS A 111 13.19 2.20 10.74
CA CYS A 111 12.75 0.98 11.41
C CYS A 111 11.54 1.26 12.32
N PHE A 112 10.50 0.46 12.19
CA PHE A 112 9.29 0.50 13.00
C PHE A 112 9.22 -0.79 13.82
N TYR A 113 9.53 -0.70 15.11
CA TYR A 113 9.47 -1.81 16.05
C TYR A 113 8.07 -1.92 16.64
N ALA A 114 7.49 -3.12 16.61
CA ALA A 114 6.18 -3.36 17.21
C ALA A 114 6.26 -3.23 18.75
N ASP A 115 5.45 -2.34 19.32
CA ASP A 115 5.49 -2.00 20.75
C ASP A 115 5.12 -3.18 21.66
N SER A 116 4.31 -4.11 21.15
CA SER A 116 3.91 -5.32 21.88
C SER A 116 5.09 -6.26 22.20
N TYR A 117 6.19 -6.14 21.46
CA TYR A 117 7.38 -6.99 21.62
C TYR A 117 8.59 -6.20 22.13
N GLY A 118 8.68 -4.93 21.78
CA GLY A 118 9.77 -4.03 22.17
C GLY A 118 11.06 -4.28 21.37
N PRO A 119 11.91 -3.24 21.22
CA PRO A 119 13.13 -3.31 20.42
C PRO A 119 14.21 -4.23 21.02
N ASP A 120 14.18 -4.45 22.34
CA ASP A 120 15.14 -5.28 23.08
C ASP A 120 14.73 -6.77 23.20
N SER A 121 13.68 -7.19 22.49
CA SER A 121 13.27 -8.61 22.50
C SER A 121 14.35 -9.51 21.88
N GLU A 122 14.43 -10.77 22.34
CA GLU A 122 15.39 -11.74 21.79
C GLU A 122 15.19 -11.96 20.27
N THR A 123 13.94 -11.80 19.81
CA THR A 123 13.57 -11.79 18.40
C THR A 123 12.80 -10.49 18.11
N PRO A 124 13.45 -9.45 17.58
CA PRO A 124 12.79 -8.19 17.29
C PRO A 124 11.73 -8.38 16.21
N VAL A 125 10.54 -7.83 16.45
CA VAL A 125 9.43 -7.79 15.48
C VAL A 125 9.36 -6.38 14.92
N PHE A 126 9.63 -6.23 13.62
CA PHE A 126 9.77 -4.91 13.02
C PHE A 126 9.38 -4.88 11.54
N VAL A 127 9.17 -3.67 11.03
CA VAL A 127 9.19 -3.32 9.61
C VAL A 127 10.33 -2.33 9.39
N LYS A 128 11.24 -2.60 8.45
CA LYS A 128 12.41 -1.77 8.17
C LYS A 128 12.47 -1.42 6.70
N ILE A 129 12.73 -0.16 6.39
CA ILE A 129 12.99 0.35 5.05
C ILE A 129 14.44 0.77 4.97
N SER A 130 15.18 0.26 3.98
CA SER A 130 16.58 0.64 3.77
C SER A 130 16.92 0.75 2.28
N GLU A 131 17.85 1.64 1.95
CA GLU A 131 18.48 1.63 0.63
C GLU A 131 19.32 0.34 0.48
N SER A 132 19.22 -0.31 -0.67
CA SER A 132 19.86 -1.60 -0.94
C SER A 132 20.80 -1.49 -2.14
N GLU A 133 21.91 -2.20 -2.08
CA GLU A 133 22.81 -2.33 -3.24
C GLU A 133 22.33 -3.47 -4.14
N GLY A 134 22.35 -3.25 -5.45
CA GLY A 134 21.96 -4.29 -6.40
C GLY A 134 21.78 -3.78 -7.83
N ALA A 135 21.91 -4.68 -8.79
CA ALA A 135 21.74 -4.35 -10.20
C ALA A 135 20.26 -4.10 -10.57
N SER A 136 19.34 -4.86 -9.97
CA SER A 136 17.89 -4.76 -10.19
C SER A 136 17.12 -5.36 -9.02
N ALA A 137 15.80 -5.09 -8.96
CA ALA A 137 14.92 -5.69 -7.96
C ALA A 137 14.88 -7.22 -8.10
N GLU A 138 14.84 -7.73 -9.33
CA GLU A 138 14.83 -9.16 -9.64
C GLU A 138 16.12 -9.84 -9.18
N SER A 139 17.26 -9.20 -9.42
CA SER A 139 18.57 -9.74 -9.01
C SER A 139 18.67 -9.84 -7.50
N LEU A 140 18.14 -8.85 -6.78
CA LEU A 140 18.13 -8.85 -5.31
C LEU A 140 17.11 -9.85 -4.75
N ALA A 141 15.94 -10.00 -5.38
CA ALA A 141 14.95 -11.02 -5.01
C ALA A 141 15.48 -12.45 -5.18
N GLU A 142 16.19 -12.72 -6.29
CA GLU A 142 16.88 -14.00 -6.50
C GLU A 142 17.94 -14.24 -5.44
N GLN A 143 18.72 -13.21 -5.09
CA GLN A 143 19.69 -13.31 -4.00
C GLN A 143 19.04 -13.67 -2.67
N TYR A 144 17.97 -13.00 -2.26
CA TYR A 144 17.25 -13.34 -1.02
C TYR A 144 16.69 -14.76 -1.04
N THR A 145 16.20 -15.23 -2.18
CA THR A 145 15.71 -16.61 -2.34
C THR A 145 16.83 -17.64 -2.17
N VAL A 146 18.03 -17.33 -2.65
CA VAL A 146 19.20 -18.21 -2.50
C VAL A 146 19.75 -18.16 -1.06
N ASP A 147 19.83 -16.97 -0.48
CA ASP A 147 20.45 -16.73 0.82
C ASP A 147 19.57 -17.24 1.98
N SER A 148 18.24 -17.25 1.83
CA SER A 148 17.32 -17.78 2.84
C SER A 148 17.49 -19.28 3.06
N ASN A 149 17.84 -20.03 2.00
CA ASN A 149 17.86 -21.49 2.00
C ASN A 149 16.50 -22.13 2.38
N GLU A 150 15.40 -21.39 2.20
CA GLU A 150 14.03 -21.82 2.48
C GLU A 150 13.15 -21.85 1.21
N GLU A 151 11.96 -22.45 1.28
CA GLU A 151 10.96 -22.32 0.23
C GLU A 151 10.38 -20.90 0.24
N CYS A 152 10.66 -20.13 -0.81
CA CYS A 152 10.23 -18.75 -0.95
C CYS A 152 9.02 -18.62 -1.87
N LEU A 153 8.07 -17.77 -1.50
CA LEU A 153 7.07 -17.20 -2.40
C LEU A 153 7.65 -15.94 -3.03
N VAL A 154 7.47 -15.76 -4.34
CA VAL A 154 7.95 -14.59 -5.08
C VAL A 154 6.88 -14.11 -6.04
N GLU A 155 6.44 -12.86 -5.90
CA GLU A 155 5.39 -12.27 -6.73
C GLU A 155 5.71 -10.82 -7.13
N GLU A 156 5.23 -10.40 -8.30
CA GLU A 156 5.24 -9.00 -8.71
C GLU A 156 4.01 -8.30 -8.14
N VAL A 157 4.22 -7.18 -7.45
CA VAL A 157 3.19 -6.42 -6.75
C VAL A 157 3.36 -4.91 -6.97
N THR A 158 2.43 -4.11 -6.46
CA THR A 158 2.51 -2.64 -6.44
C THR A 158 2.36 -2.14 -5.01
N ILE A 159 3.12 -1.13 -4.62
CA ILE A 159 3.12 -0.55 -3.26
C ILE A 159 3.01 0.98 -3.29
N GLY A 160 2.60 1.58 -2.17
CA GLY A 160 2.54 3.03 -2.02
C GLY A 160 1.44 3.72 -2.81
N GLU A 161 1.26 5.01 -2.52
CA GLU A 161 0.25 5.86 -3.13
C GLU A 161 0.47 6.03 -4.64
N GLY A 162 1.73 5.95 -5.09
CA GLY A 162 2.13 6.05 -6.49
C GLY A 162 2.11 4.72 -7.26
N GLU A 163 1.59 3.62 -6.67
CA GLU A 163 1.54 2.28 -7.28
C GLU A 163 2.92 1.82 -7.81
N TYR A 164 3.96 1.96 -6.99
CA TYR A 164 5.33 1.64 -7.34
C TYR A 164 5.50 0.13 -7.58
N PRO A 165 6.04 -0.30 -8.74
CA PRO A 165 6.31 -1.72 -8.99
C PRO A 165 7.33 -2.27 -8.00
N ALA A 166 7.00 -3.41 -7.40
CA ALA A 166 7.83 -4.10 -6.42
C ALA A 166 7.83 -5.61 -6.67
N ILE A 167 8.85 -6.29 -6.16
CA ILE A 167 8.89 -7.74 -6.05
C ILE A 167 8.74 -8.08 -4.58
N TRP A 168 7.70 -8.84 -4.26
CA TRP A 168 7.47 -9.38 -2.93
C TRP A 168 8.12 -10.75 -2.82
N VAL A 169 8.90 -10.97 -1.76
CA VAL A 169 9.51 -12.25 -1.40
C VAL A 169 9.11 -12.59 0.03
N SER A 170 8.55 -13.77 0.25
CA SER A 170 8.16 -14.24 1.60
C SER A 170 8.71 -15.63 1.87
N TYR A 171 9.22 -15.84 3.07
CA TYR A 171 9.69 -17.15 3.53
C TYR A 171 9.57 -17.30 5.06
N ALA A 172 9.55 -18.54 5.53
CA ALA A 172 9.58 -18.88 6.94
C ALA A 172 10.59 -19.99 7.22
N GLU A 173 11.33 -19.89 8.33
CA GLU A 173 12.35 -20.87 8.74
C GLU A 173 11.75 -22.11 9.44
N GLY A 174 10.42 -22.15 9.59
CA GLY A 174 9.70 -23.22 10.26
C GLY A 174 8.20 -22.99 10.30
N THR A 175 7.49 -23.91 10.98
CA THR A 175 6.01 -23.86 11.13
C THR A 175 5.55 -23.72 12.57
N ASP A 176 6.49 -23.69 13.52
CA ASP A 176 6.18 -23.44 14.93
C ASP A 176 5.84 -21.97 15.14
N SER A 177 5.02 -21.65 16.15
CA SER A 177 4.53 -20.29 16.39
C SER A 177 5.64 -19.25 16.58
N ASN A 178 6.80 -19.68 17.08
CA ASN A 178 8.00 -18.88 17.30
C ASN A 178 9.03 -18.97 16.16
N SER A 179 8.72 -19.70 15.07
CA SER A 179 9.58 -19.75 13.88
C SER A 179 9.63 -18.37 13.25
N ARG A 180 10.80 -17.95 12.79
CA ARG A 180 10.98 -16.67 12.11
C ARG A 180 10.28 -16.68 10.75
N THR A 181 9.64 -15.57 10.43
CA THR A 181 9.02 -15.29 9.14
C THR A 181 9.51 -13.94 8.65
N CYS A 182 9.78 -13.85 7.35
CA CYS A 182 10.34 -12.67 6.72
C CYS A 182 9.56 -12.34 5.44
N ASP A 183 9.11 -11.09 5.33
CA ASP A 183 8.53 -10.53 4.10
C ASP A 183 9.36 -9.36 3.60
N LEU A 184 9.68 -9.38 2.32
CA LEU A 184 10.52 -8.41 1.65
C LEU A 184 9.75 -7.80 0.49
N TYR A 185 9.69 -6.48 0.41
CA TYR A 185 9.28 -5.75 -0.78
C TYR A 185 10.49 -5.04 -1.36
N ILE A 186 10.86 -5.39 -2.59
CA ILE A 186 12.04 -4.85 -3.27
C ILE A 186 11.57 -4.02 -4.44
N PHE A 187 11.91 -2.73 -4.44
CA PHE A 187 11.39 -1.81 -5.43
C PHE A 187 12.43 -0.74 -5.77
N ARG A 188 12.30 -0.20 -6.98
CA ARG A 188 13.19 0.84 -7.48
C ARG A 188 12.41 2.14 -7.64
N TYR A 189 12.99 3.22 -7.13
CA TYR A 189 12.55 4.57 -7.43
C TYR A 189 13.73 5.38 -7.94
N ASN A 190 13.60 5.95 -9.15
CA ASN A 190 14.71 6.54 -9.90
C ASN A 190 15.92 5.59 -10.00
N GLU A 191 17.09 6.02 -9.56
CA GLU A 191 18.34 5.24 -9.59
C GLU A 191 18.57 4.44 -8.30
N LYS A 192 17.69 4.55 -7.30
CA LYS A 192 17.84 3.92 -5.99
C LYS A 192 17.00 2.66 -5.87
N LEU A 193 17.57 1.65 -5.23
CA LEU A 193 16.89 0.39 -4.90
C LEU A 193 16.60 0.39 -3.41
N TYR A 194 15.37 0.03 -3.04
CA TYR A 194 14.93 -0.02 -1.66
C TYR A 194 14.42 -1.41 -1.33
N THR A 195 14.59 -1.79 -0.07
CA THR A 195 13.98 -3.00 0.49
C THR A 195 13.16 -2.60 1.71
N VAL A 196 11.91 -3.05 1.75
CA VAL A 196 11.09 -3.05 2.96
C VAL A 196 11.07 -4.47 3.49
N GLN A 197 11.65 -4.68 4.67
CA GLN A 197 11.77 -5.97 5.34
C GLN A 197 10.90 -5.98 6.58
N MET A 198 9.95 -6.91 6.66
CA MET A 198 9.34 -7.32 7.90
C MET A 198 10.03 -8.58 8.38
N ASP A 199 10.47 -8.57 9.64
CA ASP A 199 10.86 -9.78 10.35
C ASP A 199 9.94 -9.94 11.56
N CYS A 200 9.34 -11.11 11.68
CA CYS A 200 8.51 -11.47 12.81
C CYS A 200 8.58 -12.98 13.05
N PHE A 201 7.60 -13.50 13.79
CA PHE A 201 7.39 -14.93 13.95
C PHE A 201 6.01 -15.33 13.45
N VAL A 202 5.80 -16.62 13.20
CA VAL A 202 4.58 -17.17 12.58
C VAL A 202 3.29 -16.69 13.27
N GLU A 203 3.25 -16.64 14.61
CA GLU A 203 2.07 -16.18 15.36
C GLU A 203 1.80 -14.67 15.21
N ALA A 204 2.83 -13.84 14.98
CA ALA A 204 2.65 -12.40 14.74
C ALA A 204 2.41 -12.05 13.27
N TYR A 205 2.61 -13.00 12.36
CA TYR A 205 2.68 -12.75 10.91
C TYR A 205 1.43 -12.09 10.33
N GLU A 206 0.23 -12.56 10.70
CA GLU A 206 -1.02 -12.00 10.15
C GLU A 206 -1.20 -10.52 10.53
N GLY A 207 -1.02 -10.19 11.81
CA GLY A 207 -1.17 -8.81 12.29
C GLY A 207 -0.06 -7.89 11.78
N MET A 208 1.18 -8.40 11.76
CA MET A 208 2.33 -7.63 11.28
C MET A 208 2.30 -7.41 9.77
N GLY A 209 1.85 -8.40 8.99
CA GLY A 209 1.67 -8.29 7.54
C GLY A 209 0.63 -7.20 7.20
N ALA A 210 -0.53 -7.20 7.88
CA ALA A 210 -1.53 -6.16 7.70
C ALA A 210 -0.99 -4.76 8.07
N ALA A 211 -0.19 -4.66 9.14
CA ALA A 211 0.44 -3.41 9.54
C ALA A 211 1.50 -2.95 8.52
N GLN A 212 2.33 -3.87 8.01
CA GLN A 212 3.32 -3.60 6.96
C GLN A 212 2.64 -3.09 5.68
N GLU A 213 1.59 -3.76 5.22
CA GLU A 213 0.82 -3.34 4.05
C GLU A 213 0.21 -1.94 4.26
N SER A 214 -0.33 -1.68 5.45
CA SER A 214 -0.88 -0.38 5.79
C SER A 214 0.20 0.72 5.78
N ILE A 215 1.35 0.51 6.43
CA ILE A 215 2.48 1.43 6.41
C ILE A 215 2.92 1.68 4.96
N LEU A 216 3.11 0.61 4.18
CA LEU A 216 3.51 0.69 2.78
C LEU A 216 2.50 1.41 1.90
N SER A 217 1.21 1.33 2.19
CA SER A 217 0.17 2.03 1.42
C SER A 217 0.29 3.55 1.48
N THR A 218 0.92 4.09 2.55
CA THR A 218 1.14 5.54 2.74
C THR A 218 2.47 6.04 2.17
N LEU A 219 3.30 5.12 1.64
CA LEU A 219 4.57 5.45 1.04
C LEU A 219 4.34 6.34 -0.18
N ARG A 220 4.95 7.52 -0.17
CA ARG A 220 4.87 8.48 -1.27
C ARG A 220 6.22 9.14 -1.49
N PHE A 221 6.76 8.99 -2.69
CA PHE A 221 7.91 9.76 -3.14
C PHE A 221 7.50 11.17 -3.56
N ASP A 222 8.41 12.11 -3.40
CA ASP A 222 8.26 13.46 -3.91
C ASP A 222 8.54 13.46 -5.42
N GLU A 223 7.53 13.83 -6.21
CA GLU A 223 7.59 13.83 -7.67
C GLU A 223 8.06 15.16 -8.27
N GLY A 224 8.27 16.20 -7.44
CA GLY A 224 8.77 17.51 -7.85
C GLY A 224 7.70 18.52 -8.29
#